data_AF-A0A212SNK8-F1
#
_entry.id   AF-A0A212SNK8-F1
#
_cell.length_a   1.000
_cell.length_b   1.000
_cell.length_c   1.000
_cell.angle_alpha   90.00
_cell.angle_beta   90.00
_cell.angle_gamma   90.00
#
_symmetry.space_group_name_H-M   'P 1'
#
loop_
_entity.id
_entity.type
_entity.pdbx_description
1 polymer ?
#
loop_
_entity_poly.entity_id
_entity_poly.type
_entity_poly.pdbx_seq_one_letter_code
_entity_poly.pdbx_strand_id
1 'polypeptide(L)'
;MEAAVKTTGDSDAEVGGTPQADVLVERLVREAKQSQESDLQRTRYTGCRVDAFEGDEISGTVDATVKWSALSLGMMDSPEGSRTWRKAKPTVYVEPEAAPGPMRLIAACAVPGTIEFQPSDLPLQFDVSGASPGTELRWALLSTFARSIVKEMDYMKPPFIPSALPAAA
;
A
#
# COMPACT_ATOMS: atom_id res chain seq x y z
N MET A 1 22.97 -3.36 -11.23
CA MET A 1 22.21 -2.42 -12.07
C MET A 1 21.80 -3.20 -13.30
N GLU A 2 20.59 -3.77 -13.29
CA GLU A 2 19.91 -4.27 -14.48
C GLU A 2 18.42 -4.01 -14.27
N ALA A 3 17.89 -3.09 -15.07
CA ALA A 3 16.46 -2.87 -15.20
C ALA A 3 15.89 -4.04 -16.01
N ALA A 4 15.17 -4.94 -15.36
CA ALA A 4 14.35 -5.91 -16.07
C ALA A 4 13.03 -5.24 -16.48
N VAL A 5 13.11 -4.43 -17.53
CA VAL A 5 11.95 -4.08 -18.35
C VAL A 5 11.57 -5.36 -19.10
N LYS A 6 10.53 -6.04 -18.62
CA LYS A 6 9.81 -7.01 -19.44
C LYS A 6 8.47 -6.39 -19.81
N THR A 7 8.51 -5.67 -20.92
CA THR A 7 7.33 -5.26 -21.67
C THR A 7 6.57 -6.51 -22.09
N THR A 8 5.32 -6.58 -21.66
CA THR A 8 4.32 -7.47 -22.27
C THR A 8 3.18 -6.57 -22.73
N GLY A 9 3.19 -6.25 -24.02
CA GLY A 9 2.06 -5.68 -24.77
C GLY A 9 1.76 -4.21 -24.50
N ASP A 10 1.84 -3.38 -25.54
CA ASP A 10 0.91 -2.28 -25.81
C ASP A 10 0.27 -1.63 -24.55
N SER A 11 1.03 -0.81 -23.81
CA SER A 11 0.50 -0.16 -22.61
C SER A 11 1.18 1.19 -22.36
N ASP A 12 0.41 2.26 -22.57
CA ASP A 12 0.65 3.70 -22.33
C ASP A 12 0.93 4.06 -20.86
N ALA A 13 1.88 3.40 -20.21
CA ALA A 13 2.24 3.70 -18.82
C ALA A 13 3.75 3.60 -18.58
N GLU A 14 4.37 4.74 -18.29
CA GLU A 14 5.77 4.82 -17.85
C GLU A 14 5.84 5.06 -16.34
N VAL A 15 6.76 4.34 -15.68
CA VAL A 15 6.97 4.45 -14.24
C VAL A 15 7.99 5.57 -13.98
N GLY A 16 7.51 6.72 -13.49
CA GLY A 16 8.30 7.94 -13.24
C GLY A 16 9.17 7.92 -11.97
N GLY A 17 9.60 6.75 -11.48
CA GLY A 17 10.46 6.68 -10.29
C GLY A 17 10.88 5.26 -9.95
N THR A 18 12.15 5.09 -9.55
CA THR A 18 12.63 3.79 -9.05
C THR A 18 12.02 3.54 -7.66
N PRO A 19 11.33 2.41 -7.44
CA PRO A 19 10.81 2.10 -6.11
C PRO A 19 11.97 1.80 -5.16
N GLN A 20 12.32 2.78 -4.31
CA GLN A 20 13.30 2.59 -3.22
C GLN A 20 12.62 1.90 -2.02
N ALA A 21 12.12 0.69 -2.23
CA ALA A 21 11.42 -0.07 -1.20
C ALA A 21 12.35 -0.29 0.02
N ASP A 22 13.63 -0.52 -0.21
CA ASP A 22 14.68 -0.65 0.81
C ASP A 22 14.79 0.61 1.69
N VAL A 23 14.96 1.80 1.08
CA VAL A 23 15.08 3.07 1.82
C VAL A 23 13.79 3.38 2.59
N LEU A 24 12.63 3.06 2.01
CA LEU A 24 11.33 3.24 2.66
C LEU A 24 11.15 2.29 3.84
N VAL A 25 11.55 1.03 3.70
CA VAL A 25 11.47 0.05 4.78
C VAL A 25 12.38 0.44 5.94
N GLU A 26 13.61 0.89 5.69
CA GLU A 26 14.50 1.35 6.77
C GLU A 26 13.88 2.50 7.58
N ARG A 27 13.18 3.42 6.92
CA ARG A 27 12.48 4.53 7.58
C ARG A 27 11.30 4.03 8.40
N LEU A 28 10.45 3.20 7.80
CA LEU A 28 9.27 2.62 8.45
C LEU A 28 9.69 1.82 9.69
N VAL A 29 10.66 0.91 9.57
CA VAL A 29 11.17 0.11 10.69
C VAL A 29 11.74 0.99 11.80
N ARG A 30 12.47 2.06 11.44
CA ARG A 30 12.98 3.02 12.43
C ARG A 30 11.86 3.71 13.18
N GLU A 31 10.84 4.20 12.47
CA GLU A 31 9.66 4.83 13.06
C GLU A 31 8.95 3.85 14.00
N ALA A 32 8.67 2.63 13.56
CA ALA A 32 8.04 1.61 14.40
C ALA A 32 8.79 1.39 15.73
N LYS A 33 10.13 1.41 15.69
CA LYS A 33 10.96 1.16 16.89
C LYS A 33 11.15 2.38 17.79
N GLN A 34 11.06 3.60 17.26
CA GLN A 34 11.48 4.83 17.97
C GLN A 34 10.35 5.81 18.27
N SER A 35 9.23 5.72 17.54
CA SER A 35 8.14 6.69 17.60
C SER A 35 7.02 6.22 18.54
N GLN A 36 6.28 7.18 19.11
CA GLN A 36 5.01 6.88 19.80
C GLN A 36 3.91 6.66 18.76
N GLU A 37 2.83 5.96 19.12
CA GLU A 37 1.73 5.64 18.19
C GLU A 37 1.16 6.88 17.47
N SER A 38 1.02 7.99 18.20
CA SER A 38 0.55 9.29 17.69
C SER A 38 1.44 9.88 16.58
N ASP A 39 2.72 9.55 16.58
CA ASP A 39 3.70 10.06 15.64
C ASP A 39 3.73 9.23 14.34
N LEU A 40 3.46 7.92 14.45
CA LEU A 40 3.49 6.99 13.32
C LEU A 40 2.50 7.38 12.20
N GLN A 41 1.36 7.96 12.56
CA GLN A 41 0.27 8.28 11.62
C GLN A 41 0.52 9.55 10.78
N ARG A 42 1.58 10.31 11.08
CA ARG A 42 1.80 11.64 10.49
C ARG A 42 2.61 11.60 9.20
N THR A 43 3.52 10.65 9.07
CA THR A 43 4.44 10.62 7.93
C THR A 43 3.91 9.70 6.84
N ARG A 44 3.72 10.28 5.65
CA ARG A 44 3.37 9.54 4.43
C ARG A 44 4.58 9.54 3.50
N TYR A 45 4.85 8.38 2.92
CA TYR A 45 5.92 8.19 1.94
C TYR A 45 5.36 7.81 0.59
N THR A 46 5.87 8.42 -0.47
CA THR A 46 5.52 8.06 -1.86
C THR A 46 6.51 7.02 -2.36
N GLY A 47 6.00 5.85 -2.75
CA GLY A 47 6.82 4.72 -3.21
C GLY A 47 7.05 4.69 -4.70
N CYS A 48 6.00 4.96 -5.48
CA CYS A 48 6.11 5.12 -6.91
C CYS A 48 5.08 6.12 -7.43
N ARG A 49 5.43 6.72 -8.56
CA ARG A 49 4.57 7.54 -9.40
C ARG A 49 4.51 6.90 -10.77
N VAL A 50 3.32 6.72 -11.30
CA VAL A 50 3.09 6.23 -12.65
C VAL A 50 2.32 7.29 -13.40
N ASP A 51 2.86 7.68 -14.55
CA ASP A 51 2.16 8.56 -15.46
C ASP A 51 1.40 7.68 -16.45
N ALA A 52 0.09 7.93 -16.55
CA ALA A 52 -0.78 7.38 -17.57
C ALA A 52 -0.71 8.30 -18.78
N PHE A 53 -0.58 7.73 -19.97
CA PHE A 53 -0.47 8.48 -21.22
C PHE A 53 -1.72 8.30 -22.08
N GLU A 54 -2.03 9.30 -22.89
CA GLU A 54 -2.95 9.23 -24.03
C GLU A 54 -2.18 9.71 -25.26
N GLY A 55 -1.63 8.77 -26.03
CA GLY A 55 -0.63 9.09 -27.05
C GLY A 55 0.68 9.57 -26.40
N ASP A 56 1.21 10.70 -26.85
CA ASP A 56 2.45 11.26 -26.29
C ASP A 56 2.22 12.19 -25.08
N GLU A 57 0.96 12.42 -24.67
CA GLU A 57 0.61 13.33 -23.57
C GLU A 57 0.25 12.57 -22.30
N ILE A 58 0.69 13.08 -21.14
CA ILE A 58 0.30 12.53 -19.83
C ILE A 58 -1.19 12.84 -19.60
N SER A 59 -2.01 11.80 -19.61
CA SER A 59 -3.46 11.85 -19.37
C SER A 59 -3.81 11.75 -17.88
N GLY A 60 -2.86 11.37 -17.04
CA GLY A 60 -3.02 11.37 -15.60
C GLY A 60 -1.77 10.90 -14.86
N THR A 61 -1.72 11.15 -13.55
CA THR A 61 -0.65 10.68 -12.68
C THR A 61 -1.25 9.91 -11.51
N VAL A 62 -0.59 8.80 -11.16
CA VAL A 62 -0.98 7.86 -10.12
C VAL A 62 0.15 7.72 -9.12
N ASP A 63 -0.11 8.08 -7.87
CA ASP A 63 0.84 7.95 -6.78
C ASP A 63 0.45 6.76 -5.89
N ALA A 64 1.40 5.86 -5.63
CA ALA A 64 1.31 4.85 -4.59
C ALA A 64 2.06 5.33 -3.34
N THR A 65 1.38 5.35 -2.20
CA THR A 65 1.94 5.85 -0.94
C THR A 65 1.76 4.85 0.18
N VAL A 66 2.63 4.93 1.20
CA VAL A 66 2.60 4.11 2.41
C VAL A 66 2.73 4.98 3.65
N LYS A 67 2.03 4.60 4.72
CA LYS A 67 2.14 5.17 6.06
C LYS A 67 1.72 4.15 7.11
N TRP A 68 2.02 4.39 8.37
CA TRP A 68 1.35 3.67 9.46
C TRP A 68 -0.12 4.08 9.54
N SER A 69 -0.99 3.11 9.71
CA SER A 69 -2.43 3.32 9.77
C SER A 69 -2.86 3.77 11.16
N ALA A 70 -3.82 4.69 11.20
CA ALA A 70 -4.55 5.03 12.42
C ALA A 70 -5.60 3.97 12.78
N LEU A 71 -5.94 3.09 11.83
CA LEU A 71 -6.98 2.09 12.00
C LEU A 71 -6.38 0.83 12.58
N SER A 72 -6.97 0.33 13.66
CA SER A 72 -6.66 -1.01 14.15
C SER A 72 -7.48 -2.06 13.38
N LEU A 73 -7.01 -3.31 13.41
CA LEU A 73 -7.77 -4.44 12.85
C LEU A 73 -9.18 -4.54 13.46
N GLY A 74 -9.30 -4.28 14.76
CA GLY A 74 -10.58 -4.27 15.45
C GLY A 74 -11.54 -3.20 14.92
N MET A 75 -11.04 -2.00 14.58
CA MET A 75 -11.87 -0.95 13.97
C MET A 75 -12.39 -1.35 12.59
N MET A 76 -11.62 -2.10 11.80
CA MET A 76 -12.04 -2.56 10.48
C MET A 76 -13.01 -3.74 10.55
N ASP A 77 -12.87 -4.62 11.55
CA ASP A 77 -13.80 -5.72 11.80
C ASP A 77 -15.11 -5.25 12.47
N SER A 78 -15.19 -4.02 12.98
CA SER A 78 -16.42 -3.44 13.54
C SER A 78 -17.55 -3.32 12.49
N PRO A 79 -18.83 -3.30 12.92
CA PRO A 79 -19.96 -3.11 12.01
C PRO A 79 -19.86 -1.85 11.15
N GLU A 80 -19.36 -0.72 11.68
CA GLU A 80 -19.12 0.48 10.87
C GLU A 80 -17.96 0.26 9.88
N GLY A 81 -16.85 -0.33 10.35
CA GLY A 81 -15.67 -0.60 9.53
C GLY A 81 -15.96 -1.51 8.34
N SER A 82 -16.76 -2.55 8.54
CA SER A 82 -17.15 -3.54 7.52
C SER A 82 -17.96 -2.97 6.34
N ARG A 83 -18.52 -1.76 6.49
CA ARG A 83 -19.21 -1.04 5.40
C ARG A 83 -18.21 -0.45 4.41
N THR A 84 -17.02 -0.10 4.88
CA THR A 84 -15.96 0.56 4.09
C THR A 84 -14.87 -0.44 3.71
N TRP A 85 -14.46 -1.29 4.65
CA TRP A 85 -13.35 -2.21 4.51
C TRP A 85 -13.82 -3.63 4.24
N ARG A 86 -13.17 -4.28 3.27
CA ARG A 86 -13.36 -5.69 2.93
C ARG A 86 -12.14 -6.48 3.38
N LYS A 87 -12.37 -7.55 4.14
CA LYS A 87 -11.31 -8.46 4.55
C LYS A 87 -10.92 -9.35 3.38
N ALA A 88 -9.80 -9.04 2.74
CA ALA A 88 -9.27 -9.80 1.61
C ALA A 88 -8.55 -11.08 2.07
N LYS A 89 -7.86 -11.02 3.21
CA LYS A 89 -7.16 -12.14 3.87
C LYS A 89 -7.09 -11.94 5.40
N PRO A 90 -6.74 -12.97 6.18
CA PRO A 90 -6.43 -12.78 7.61
C PRO A 90 -5.28 -11.77 7.70
N THR A 91 -5.52 -10.57 8.25
CA THR A 91 -4.60 -9.40 8.33
C THR A 91 -4.54 -8.44 7.13
N VAL A 92 -5.32 -8.65 6.06
CA VAL A 92 -5.35 -7.72 4.91
C VAL A 92 -6.77 -7.24 4.62
N TYR A 93 -6.93 -5.93 4.58
CA TYR A 93 -8.17 -5.24 4.32
C TYR A 93 -8.03 -4.34 3.12
N VAL A 94 -9.07 -4.25 2.31
CA VAL A 94 -9.12 -3.43 1.12
C VAL A 94 -10.35 -2.55 1.21
N GLU A 95 -10.18 -1.26 1.01
CA GLU A 95 -11.27 -0.34 0.73
C GLU A 95 -11.36 -0.23 -0.79
N PRO A 96 -12.31 -0.94 -1.43
CA PRO A 96 -12.53 -0.78 -2.86
C PRO A 96 -12.96 0.66 -3.13
N GLU A 97 -12.49 1.17 -4.27
CA GLU A 97 -12.60 2.57 -4.69
C GLU A 97 -13.97 3.20 -4.36
N ALA A 98 -13.98 4.14 -3.42
CA ALA A 98 -15.16 4.95 -3.12
C ALA A 98 -15.19 6.12 -4.11
N ALA A 99 -15.60 5.90 -5.37
CA ALA A 99 -15.53 6.93 -6.41
C ALA A 99 -16.09 8.29 -5.92
N PRO A 100 -15.31 9.40 -5.95
CA PRO A 100 -13.98 9.60 -6.57
C PRO A 100 -12.77 9.56 -5.60
N GLY A 101 -12.70 8.57 -4.71
CA GLY A 101 -11.71 8.43 -3.63
C GLY A 101 -10.56 7.46 -3.93
N PRO A 102 -9.53 7.44 -3.08
CA PRO A 102 -8.38 6.54 -3.25
C PRO A 102 -8.77 5.08 -3.03
N MET A 103 -8.10 4.17 -3.73
CA MET A 103 -8.11 2.74 -3.37
C MET A 103 -7.12 2.53 -2.24
N ARG A 104 -7.54 1.85 -1.17
CA ARG A 104 -6.69 1.64 0.01
C ARG A 104 -6.53 0.16 0.33
N LEU A 105 -5.35 -0.19 0.80
CA LEU A 105 -5.03 -1.50 1.34
C LEU A 105 -4.39 -1.32 2.72
N ILE A 106 -4.90 -2.05 3.71
CA ILE A 106 -4.29 -2.15 5.02
C ILE A 106 -3.74 -3.56 5.21
N ALA A 107 -2.45 -3.64 5.56
CA ALA A 107 -1.78 -4.88 5.88
C ALA A 107 -1.21 -4.78 7.30
N ALA A 108 -1.72 -5.64 8.18
CA ALA A 108 -1.28 -5.67 9.57
C ALA A 108 -0.13 -6.66 9.75
N CYS A 109 0.93 -6.22 10.42
CA CYS A 109 2.08 -7.08 10.70
C CYS A 109 2.94 -6.58 11.85
N ALA A 110 3.51 -7.52 12.61
CA ALA A 110 4.43 -7.25 13.71
C ALA A 110 5.87 -7.04 13.21
N VAL A 111 6.41 -5.83 13.42
CA VAL A 111 7.83 -5.54 13.23
C VAL A 111 8.61 -6.01 14.46
N PRO A 112 9.67 -6.82 14.32
CA PRO A 112 10.49 -7.25 15.46
C PRO A 112 11.15 -6.07 16.19
N GLY A 113 11.09 -6.09 17.53
CA GLY A 113 11.76 -5.11 18.38
C GLY A 113 11.04 -3.76 18.52
N THR A 114 9.74 -3.71 18.21
CA THR A 114 8.85 -2.60 18.60
C THR A 114 8.68 -2.54 20.12
N ILE A 115 8.40 -1.35 20.64
CA ILE A 115 8.28 -1.09 22.08
C ILE A 115 7.01 -1.80 22.62
N GLU A 116 7.08 -2.43 23.80
CA GLU A 116 6.02 -3.27 24.42
C GLU A 116 4.63 -2.61 24.55
N PHE A 117 4.53 -1.28 24.40
CA PHE A 117 3.28 -0.51 24.50
C PHE A 117 2.61 -0.22 23.14
N GLN A 118 3.20 -0.63 22.02
CA GLN A 118 2.55 -0.50 20.72
C GLN A 118 1.65 -1.72 20.45
N PRO A 119 0.38 -1.54 20.02
CA PRO A 119 -0.50 -2.64 19.70
C PRO A 119 0.12 -3.53 18.62
N SER A 120 -0.07 -4.84 18.78
CA SER A 120 0.76 -5.92 18.23
C SER A 120 0.90 -6.01 16.71
N ASP A 121 0.15 -5.25 15.93
CA ASP A 121 0.09 -5.45 14.48
C ASP A 121 0.32 -4.20 13.63
N LEU A 122 0.73 -3.06 14.23
CA LEU A 122 1.01 -1.76 13.58
C LEU A 122 0.70 -1.75 12.08
N PRO A 123 -0.57 -1.58 11.70
CA PRO A 123 -0.95 -1.80 10.32
C PRO A 123 -0.32 -0.76 9.41
N LEU A 124 0.23 -1.20 8.29
CA LEU A 124 0.57 -0.29 7.20
C LEU A 124 -0.66 -0.03 6.35
N GLN A 125 -0.87 1.24 6.04
CA GLN A 125 -1.83 1.68 5.05
C GLN A 125 -1.09 2.06 3.77
N PHE A 126 -1.52 1.42 2.70
CA PHE A 126 -1.11 1.72 1.34
C PHE A 126 -2.29 2.40 0.64
N ASP A 127 -2.01 3.53 -0.01
CA ASP A 127 -3.00 4.28 -0.77
C ASP A 127 -2.52 4.37 -2.22
N VAL A 128 -3.43 4.16 -3.18
CA VAL A 128 -3.24 4.60 -4.57
C VAL A 128 -4.24 5.70 -4.88
N SER A 129 -3.73 6.85 -5.32
CA SER A 129 -4.51 8.04 -5.64
C SER A 129 -4.02 8.68 -6.94
N GLY A 130 -4.92 9.27 -7.70
CA GLY A 130 -4.57 9.87 -8.99
C GLY A 130 -5.76 9.95 -9.94
N ALA A 131 -5.61 10.72 -11.01
CA ALA A 131 -6.60 10.81 -12.07
C ALA A 131 -6.38 9.68 -13.07
N SER A 132 -7.48 9.06 -13.52
CA SER A 132 -7.56 8.32 -14.79
C SER A 132 -7.02 6.87 -14.92
N PRO A 133 -6.39 6.17 -13.95
CA PRO A 133 -6.14 4.74 -14.11
C PRO A 133 -7.42 3.93 -13.81
N GLY A 134 -7.70 2.92 -14.63
CA GLY A 134 -8.76 1.95 -14.34
C GLY A 134 -8.49 1.18 -13.04
N THR A 135 -9.55 0.68 -12.41
CA THR A 135 -9.50 -0.01 -11.10
C THR A 135 -8.48 -1.16 -11.05
N GLU A 136 -8.35 -1.93 -12.14
CA GLU A 136 -7.36 -3.02 -12.25
C GLU A 136 -5.92 -2.50 -12.20
N LEU A 137 -5.61 -1.41 -12.90
CA LEU A 137 -4.27 -0.83 -12.90
C LEU A 137 -3.94 -0.24 -11.52
N ARG A 138 -4.90 0.46 -10.88
CA ARG A 138 -4.77 0.95 -9.50
C ARG A 138 -4.43 -0.19 -8.55
N TRP A 139 -5.16 -1.30 -8.65
CA TRP A 139 -4.94 -2.48 -7.82
C TRP A 139 -3.60 -3.15 -8.09
N ALA A 140 -3.21 -3.32 -9.36
CA ALA A 140 -1.92 -3.90 -9.73
C ALA A 140 -0.75 -3.10 -9.14
N LEU A 141 -0.83 -1.76 -9.20
CA LEU A 141 0.16 -0.86 -8.61
C LEU A 141 0.17 -0.98 -7.08
N LEU A 142 -1.00 -0.88 -6.45
CA LEU A 142 -1.16 -0.94 -4.99
C LEU A 142 -0.64 -2.26 -4.41
N SER A 143 -1.07 -3.39 -4.99
CA SER A 143 -0.70 -4.73 -4.54
C SER A 143 0.77 -5.03 -4.79
N THR A 144 1.34 -4.61 -5.93
CA THR A 144 2.78 -4.78 -6.21
C THR A 144 3.63 -3.97 -5.24
N PHE A 145 3.26 -2.71 -5.00
CA PHE A 145 3.97 -1.86 -4.06
C PHE A 145 3.90 -2.40 -2.63
N ALA A 146 2.71 -2.79 -2.16
CA ALA A 146 2.53 -3.39 -0.85
C ALA A 146 3.34 -4.69 -0.69
N ARG A 147 3.36 -5.56 -1.70
CA ARG A 147 4.18 -6.78 -1.69
C ARG A 147 5.66 -6.51 -1.61
N SER A 148 6.15 -5.49 -2.32
CA SER A 148 7.56 -5.09 -2.28
C SER A 148 7.96 -4.67 -0.86
N ILE A 149 7.18 -3.76 -0.25
CA ILE A 149 7.42 -3.30 1.12
C ILE A 149 7.31 -4.46 2.12
N VAL A 150 6.27 -5.28 2.02
CA VAL A 150 6.06 -6.42 2.93
C VAL A 150 7.17 -7.47 2.83
N LYS A 151 7.73 -7.67 1.64
CA LYS A 151 8.83 -8.61 1.41
C LYS A 151 10.14 -8.12 2.02
N GLU A 152 10.42 -6.82 1.88
CA GLU A 152 11.65 -6.21 2.40
C GLU A 152 11.55 -5.95 3.91
N MET A 153 10.35 -5.80 4.46
CA MET A 153 10.11 -5.80 5.89
C MET A 153 10.34 -7.20 6.45
N ASP A 154 11.31 -7.36 7.35
CA ASP A 154 11.60 -8.59 8.06
C ASP A 154 10.55 -8.88 9.14
N TYR A 155 9.32 -9.08 8.70
CA TYR A 155 8.16 -9.31 9.53
C TYR A 155 8.17 -10.69 10.18
N MET A 156 7.71 -10.78 11.43
CA MET A 156 7.60 -12.09 12.11
C MET A 156 6.62 -13.04 11.41
N LYS A 157 5.53 -12.48 10.85
CA LYS A 157 4.51 -13.21 10.08
C LYS A 157 4.02 -12.32 8.93
N PRO A 158 4.68 -12.35 7.76
CA PRO A 158 4.38 -11.42 6.68
C PRO A 158 2.93 -11.63 6.18
N PRO A 159 2.16 -10.53 5.99
CA PRO A 159 0.80 -10.61 5.49
C PRO A 159 0.78 -11.06 4.02
N PHE A 160 -0.19 -11.90 3.66
CA PHE A 160 -0.38 -12.30 2.27
C PHE A 160 -1.20 -11.25 1.51
N ILE A 161 -0.53 -10.45 0.68
CA ILE A 161 -1.18 -9.49 -0.20
C ILE A 161 -1.64 -10.19 -1.49
N PRO A 162 -2.96 -10.21 -1.80
CA PRO A 162 -3.45 -10.81 -3.03
C PRO A 162 -2.97 -10.04 -4.27
N SER A 163 -2.69 -10.75 -5.36
CA SER A 163 -2.32 -10.13 -6.65
C SER A 163 -3.52 -9.72 -7.48
N ALA A 164 -4.64 -10.45 -7.38
CA ALA A 164 -5.89 -10.11 -8.04
C ALA A 164 -6.78 -9.30 -7.10
N LEU A 165 -7.57 -8.39 -7.68
CA LEU A 165 -8.54 -7.60 -6.91
C LEU A 165 -9.52 -8.58 -6.27
N PRO A 166 -9.78 -8.49 -4.95
CA PRO A 166 -10.78 -9.34 -4.32
C PRO A 166 -12.14 -9.13 -5.00
N ALA A 167 -12.84 -10.23 -5.30
CA ALA A 167 -14.16 -10.15 -5.92
C ALA A 167 -15.11 -9.28 -5.08
N ALA A 168 -15.92 -8.47 -5.76
CA ALA A 168 -17.05 -7.81 -5.11
C ALA A 168 -18.00 -8.89 -4.56
N ALA A 169 -18.32 -8.80 -3.28
CA ALA A 169 -19.27 -9.68 -2.60
C ALA A 169 -20.71 -9.25 -2.88
#